data_AF-C7NNI7-F1
#
_entry.id   AF-C7NNI7-F1
#
_cell.length_a   1.000
_cell.length_b   1.000
_cell.length_c   1.000
_cell.angle_alpha   90.00
_cell.angle_beta   90.00
_cell.angle_gamma   90.00
#
_symmetry.space_group_name_H-M   'P 1'
#
loop_
_entity.id
_entity.type
_entity.pdbx_description
1 polymer ?
#
loop_
_entity_poly.entity_id
_entity_poly.type
_entity_poly.pdbx_seq_one_letter_code
_entity_poly.pdbx_strand_id
1 'polypeptide(L)'
;MTDITHGKRPLLVAGLLAGLLVASAALAPLIADARPAREIPVENVDQSLSDPGAEGWSDVPAATIPLASAPSGVPNADDTTVREVEVAAATTAEQLFVRLRWADRSADRSAGTPRAFADMAAIQFPVNATTQPAIAMGSASNLVNVWQWSAAGNSQELLAGGPGTTTVFEQPEMSTAATRSTVGDGEGWSVVFARDLNATVQNRTQLAADADISVALGVWDGQNSERAGQKAVSEWYYFPFGPEDGGAPFQTILWAVAAGAIALVIAVTALSVRQARQEGESG
;
A
#
# COMPACT_ATOMS: atom_id res chain seq x y z
N MET A 1 39.11 52.47 -27.42
CA MET A 1 39.32 51.29 -26.57
C MET A 1 37.99 51.00 -25.91
N THR A 2 37.38 49.90 -26.34
CA THR A 2 36.03 49.41 -26.04
C THR A 2 35.86 49.05 -24.57
N ASP A 3 34.68 49.33 -23.98
CA ASP A 3 34.03 48.28 -23.20
C ASP A 3 32.50 48.37 -23.29
N ILE A 4 31.90 47.32 -23.84
CA ILE A 4 30.47 47.11 -24.02
C ILE A 4 30.09 46.07 -22.98
N THR A 5 29.50 46.51 -21.86
CA THR A 5 29.00 45.59 -20.82
C THR A 5 27.56 45.93 -20.42
N HIS A 6 26.63 45.96 -21.38
CA HIS A 6 25.20 45.96 -21.08
C HIS A 6 24.51 44.93 -22.01
N GLY A 7 24.18 43.75 -21.47
CA GLY A 7 23.45 42.73 -22.25
C GLY A 7 23.32 41.34 -21.62
N LYS A 8 24.09 41.00 -20.57
CA LYS A 8 24.12 39.61 -20.05
C LYS A 8 23.06 39.28 -18.97
N ARG A 9 22.41 40.28 -18.36
CA ARG A 9 21.47 40.07 -17.25
C ARG A 9 20.15 39.35 -17.62
N PRO A 10 19.46 39.66 -18.74
CA PRO A 10 18.18 39.00 -19.03
C PRO A 10 18.34 37.52 -19.42
N LEU A 11 19.44 37.17 -20.10
CA LEU A 11 19.77 35.77 -20.46
C LEU A 11 20.12 34.91 -19.24
N LEU A 12 20.80 35.48 -18.23
CA LEU A 12 21.10 34.79 -16.98
C LEU A 12 19.84 34.49 -16.17
N VAL A 13 18.89 35.42 -16.11
CA VAL A 13 17.62 35.24 -15.38
C VAL A 13 16.72 34.22 -16.08
N ALA A 14 16.63 34.27 -17.42
CA ALA A 14 15.87 33.28 -18.19
C ALA A 14 16.47 31.87 -18.07
N GLY A 15 17.80 31.74 -18.06
CA GLY A 15 18.49 30.47 -17.84
C GLY A 15 18.25 29.88 -16.43
N LEU A 16 18.25 30.73 -15.40
CA LEU A 16 17.95 30.33 -14.01
C LEU A 16 16.50 29.84 -13.85
N LEU A 17 15.53 30.52 -14.48
CA LEU A 17 14.12 30.13 -14.43
C LEU A 17 13.83 28.85 -15.22
N ALA A 18 14.44 28.69 -16.41
CA ALA A 18 14.36 27.43 -17.16
C ALA A 18 15.00 26.26 -16.39
N GLY A 19 16.13 26.51 -15.72
CA GLY A 19 16.76 25.54 -14.83
C GLY A 19 15.88 25.13 -13.65
N LEU A 20 15.17 26.08 -13.04
CA LEU A 20 14.23 25.81 -11.94
C LEU A 20 13.02 25.00 -12.39
N LEU A 21 12.48 25.27 -13.59
CA LEU A 21 11.38 24.49 -14.19
C LEU A 21 11.81 23.05 -14.49
N VAL A 22 13.00 22.85 -15.05
CA VAL A 22 13.56 21.51 -15.32
C VAL A 22 13.85 20.78 -14.01
N ALA A 23 14.39 21.47 -12.99
CA ALA A 23 14.60 20.90 -11.67
C ALA A 23 13.26 20.51 -10.99
N SER A 24 12.21 21.32 -11.13
CA SER A 24 10.88 21.00 -10.61
C SER A 24 10.26 19.81 -11.34
N ALA A 25 10.43 19.68 -12.66
CA ALA A 25 9.98 18.53 -13.43
C ALA A 25 10.76 17.26 -13.08
N ALA A 26 12.06 17.38 -12.76
CA ALA A 26 12.89 16.26 -12.32
C ALA A 26 12.57 15.80 -10.88
N LEU A 27 12.05 16.70 -10.04
CA LEU A 27 11.60 16.39 -8.68
C LEU A 27 10.16 15.84 -8.64
N ALA A 28 9.33 16.11 -9.66
CA ALA A 28 7.93 15.66 -9.69
C ALA A 28 7.75 14.14 -9.54
N PRO A 29 8.54 13.25 -10.18
CA PRO A 29 8.45 11.81 -9.94
C PRO A 29 8.88 11.42 -8.52
N LEU A 30 9.85 12.13 -7.94
CA LEU A 30 10.37 11.84 -6.59
C LEU A 30 9.38 12.20 -5.47
N ILE A 31 8.47 13.13 -5.72
CA ILE A 31 7.46 13.57 -4.74
C ILE A 31 6.07 12.98 -5.05
N ALA A 32 5.79 12.58 -6.29
CA ALA A 32 4.58 11.82 -6.65
C ALA A 32 4.47 10.48 -5.90
N ASP A 33 5.60 9.93 -5.45
CA ASP A 33 5.66 8.72 -4.62
C ASP A 33 5.55 9.00 -3.10
N ALA A 34 5.33 10.26 -2.69
CA ALA A 34 5.13 10.62 -1.28
C ALA A 34 3.73 10.17 -0.82
N ARG A 35 3.59 8.87 -0.58
CA ARG A 35 2.36 8.21 -0.10
C ARG A 35 2.08 8.62 1.35
N PRO A 36 0.81 8.81 1.73
CA PRO A 36 0.44 8.92 3.13
C PRO A 36 0.99 7.73 3.93
N ALA A 37 1.44 8.00 5.15
CA ALA A 37 2.09 6.98 5.95
C ALA A 37 1.13 5.82 6.25
N ARG A 38 1.53 4.60 5.91
CA ARG A 38 0.80 3.34 6.13
C ARG A 38 -0.46 3.15 5.27
N GLU A 39 -0.56 3.88 4.18
CA GLU A 39 -1.56 3.61 3.14
C GLU A 39 -1.15 2.44 2.25
N ILE A 40 -2.09 1.58 1.90
CA ILE A 40 -1.97 0.58 0.84
C ILE A 40 -2.91 1.01 -0.30
N PRO A 41 -2.37 1.39 -1.47
CA PRO A 41 -3.20 1.79 -2.61
C PRO A 41 -4.17 0.67 -3.02
N VAL A 42 -5.38 1.07 -3.41
CA VAL A 42 -6.38 0.15 -3.99
C VAL A 42 -6.72 0.62 -5.40
N GLU A 43 -6.35 -0.18 -6.38
CA GLU A 43 -6.58 0.14 -7.80
C GLU A 43 -7.96 -0.36 -8.26
N ASN A 44 -8.67 0.43 -9.07
CA ASN A 44 -9.92 -0.05 -9.68
C ASN A 44 -9.63 -0.75 -11.01
N VAL A 45 -10.07 -2.00 -11.14
CA VAL A 45 -9.80 -2.85 -12.29
C VAL A 45 -11.10 -3.41 -12.87
N ASP A 46 -11.10 -3.65 -14.19
CA ASP A 46 -12.27 -4.16 -14.91
C ASP A 46 -12.36 -5.70 -14.87
N GLN A 47 -11.26 -6.38 -14.53
CA GLN A 47 -11.15 -7.84 -14.60
C GLN A 47 -10.88 -8.44 -13.22
N SER A 48 -11.30 -9.69 -13.03
CA SER A 48 -10.98 -10.43 -11.82
C SER A 48 -9.47 -10.66 -11.69
N LEU A 49 -8.94 -10.38 -10.50
CA LEU A 49 -7.54 -10.65 -10.15
C LEU A 49 -7.40 -11.79 -9.16
N SER A 50 -8.36 -12.72 -9.12
CA SER A 50 -8.32 -13.90 -8.24
C SER A 50 -7.11 -14.82 -8.49
N ASP A 51 -6.58 -14.87 -9.71
CA ASP A 51 -5.35 -15.62 -10.02
C ASP A 51 -4.12 -14.80 -9.56
N PRO A 52 -3.27 -15.33 -8.66
CA PRO A 52 -2.06 -14.63 -8.20
C PRO A 52 -1.03 -14.33 -9.30
N GLY A 53 -1.10 -15.04 -10.43
CA GLY A 53 -0.27 -14.85 -11.61
C GLY A 53 -0.92 -14.04 -12.74
N ALA A 54 -2.12 -13.49 -12.53
CA ALA A 54 -2.81 -12.69 -13.56
C ALA A 54 -1.96 -11.50 -14.01
N GLU A 55 -1.92 -11.24 -15.32
CA GLU A 55 -1.14 -10.15 -15.91
C GLU A 55 -1.55 -8.78 -15.36
N GLY A 56 -2.84 -8.56 -15.09
CA GLY A 56 -3.34 -7.28 -14.57
C GLY A 56 -2.75 -6.85 -13.21
N TRP A 57 -2.12 -7.77 -12.46
CA TRP A 57 -1.38 -7.41 -11.26
C TRP A 57 -0.12 -6.56 -11.54
N SER A 58 0.36 -6.45 -12.79
CA SER A 58 1.47 -5.55 -13.14
C SER A 58 1.09 -4.08 -13.01
N ASP A 59 -0.20 -3.78 -13.14
CA ASP A 59 -0.73 -2.42 -13.16
C ASP A 59 -1.17 -1.95 -11.77
N VAL A 60 -1.28 -2.88 -10.81
CA VAL A 60 -1.66 -2.59 -9.43
C VAL A 60 -0.43 -2.22 -8.60
N PRO A 61 -0.36 -1.00 -8.02
CA PRO A 61 0.75 -0.60 -7.16
C PRO A 61 0.87 -1.51 -5.93
N ALA A 62 2.08 -1.96 -5.63
CA ALA A 62 2.38 -2.68 -4.40
C ALA A 62 2.96 -1.75 -3.32
N ALA A 63 2.65 -2.06 -2.06
CA ALA A 63 3.28 -1.51 -0.88
C ALA A 63 4.11 -2.61 -0.18
N THR A 64 5.38 -2.33 0.12
CA THR A 64 6.23 -3.24 0.90
C THR A 64 6.06 -2.95 2.38
N ILE A 65 5.50 -3.90 3.12
CA ILE A 65 5.16 -3.75 4.53
C ILE A 65 6.17 -4.51 5.38
N PRO A 66 6.91 -3.84 6.28
CA PRO A 66 7.77 -4.52 7.24
C PRO A 66 6.94 -5.31 8.26
N LEU A 67 7.48 -6.47 8.63
CA LEU A 67 6.94 -7.37 9.64
C LEU A 67 7.89 -7.48 10.83
N ALA A 68 7.31 -7.67 12.01
CA ALA A 68 8.02 -7.95 13.25
C ALA A 68 7.37 -9.14 13.95
N SER A 69 8.09 -9.78 14.86
CA SER A 69 7.56 -10.91 15.62
C SER A 69 6.35 -10.50 16.45
N ALA A 70 5.28 -11.30 16.41
CA ALA A 70 4.06 -11.00 17.15
C ALA A 70 4.33 -10.93 18.66
N PRO A 71 3.80 -9.92 19.38
CA PRO A 71 3.92 -9.84 20.82
C PRO A 71 3.05 -10.95 21.45
N SER A 72 3.67 -12.09 21.73
CA SER A 72 2.99 -13.30 22.22
C SER A 72 3.76 -13.96 23.36
N GLY A 73 3.03 -14.64 24.24
CA GLY A 73 3.59 -15.43 25.34
C GLY A 73 3.91 -16.88 24.97
N VAL A 74 3.81 -17.25 23.69
CA VAL A 74 4.12 -18.61 23.24
C VAL A 74 5.64 -18.85 23.20
N PRO A 75 6.11 -20.12 23.31
CA PRO A 75 7.52 -20.43 23.12
C PRO A 75 8.03 -19.93 21.76
N ASN A 76 9.24 -19.37 21.74
CA ASN A 76 9.94 -18.84 20.55
C ASN A 76 9.15 -17.75 19.79
N ALA A 77 8.29 -16.98 20.47
CA ALA A 77 7.48 -15.95 19.83
C ALA A 77 8.30 -14.88 19.10
N ASP A 78 9.54 -14.65 19.51
CA ASP A 78 10.52 -13.72 18.93
C ASP A 78 11.35 -14.32 17.78
N ASP A 79 11.18 -15.61 17.49
CA ASP A 79 11.86 -16.31 16.41
C ASP A 79 10.95 -16.39 15.18
N THR A 80 11.07 -15.38 14.32
CA THR A 80 10.34 -15.28 13.05
C THR A 80 11.26 -14.93 11.88
N THR A 81 11.08 -15.57 10.73
CA THR A 81 12.01 -15.43 9.59
C THR A 81 11.56 -14.42 8.53
N VAL A 82 10.25 -14.30 8.30
CA VAL A 82 9.70 -13.37 7.29
C VAL A 82 9.73 -11.94 7.83
N ARG A 83 10.40 -11.04 7.11
CA ARG A 83 10.62 -9.64 7.56
C ARG A 83 9.80 -8.60 6.83
N GLU A 84 9.25 -8.95 5.69
CA GLU A 84 8.44 -8.04 4.89
C GLU A 84 7.49 -8.83 4.00
N VAL A 85 6.42 -8.16 3.58
CA VAL A 85 5.45 -8.67 2.62
C VAL A 85 5.07 -7.54 1.66
N GLU A 86 5.07 -7.83 0.36
CA GLU A 86 4.50 -6.95 -0.64
C GLU A 86 2.98 -7.15 -0.67
N VAL A 87 2.24 -6.04 -0.62
CA VAL A 87 0.77 -6.05 -0.69
C VAL A 87 0.31 -5.21 -1.87
N ALA A 88 -0.46 -5.82 -2.75
CA ALA A 88 -1.18 -5.13 -3.82
C ALA A 88 -2.68 -5.34 -3.60
N ALA A 89 -3.48 -4.28 -3.68
CA ALA A 89 -4.92 -4.34 -3.51
C ALA A 89 -5.64 -3.75 -4.72
N ALA A 90 -6.73 -4.38 -5.12
CA ALA A 90 -7.54 -3.93 -6.24
C ALA A 90 -9.02 -4.23 -6.02
N THR A 91 -9.88 -3.41 -6.61
CA THR A 91 -11.33 -3.60 -6.58
C THR A 91 -11.91 -3.66 -7.98
N THR A 92 -12.94 -4.49 -8.14
CA THR A 92 -13.94 -4.32 -9.20
C THR A 92 -15.18 -3.66 -8.60
N ALA A 93 -16.23 -3.49 -9.38
CA ALA A 93 -17.54 -3.08 -8.85
C ALA A 93 -18.13 -4.06 -7.82
N GLU A 94 -17.65 -5.30 -7.77
CA GLU A 94 -18.25 -6.39 -6.99
C GLU A 94 -17.32 -6.94 -5.90
N GLN A 95 -16.00 -6.97 -6.14
CA GLN A 95 -15.05 -7.70 -5.29
C GLN A 95 -13.80 -6.89 -4.95
N LEU A 96 -13.28 -7.12 -3.76
CA LEU A 96 -11.93 -6.75 -3.33
C LEU A 96 -10.97 -7.93 -3.55
N PHE A 97 -9.81 -7.66 -4.12
CA PHE A 97 -8.67 -8.56 -4.25
C PHE A 97 -7.48 -8.00 -3.47
N VAL A 98 -6.85 -8.83 -2.64
CA VAL A 98 -5.61 -8.48 -1.94
C VAL A 98 -4.57 -9.56 -2.20
N ARG A 99 -3.47 -9.21 -2.86
CA ARG A 99 -2.34 -10.09 -3.11
C ARG A 99 -1.23 -9.82 -2.13
N LEU A 100 -0.83 -10.87 -1.41
CA LEU A 100 0.35 -10.90 -0.54
C LEU A 100 1.47 -11.65 -1.26
N ARG A 101 2.68 -11.08 -1.28
CA ARG A 101 3.89 -11.75 -1.74
C ARG A 101 5.01 -11.63 -0.72
N TRP A 102 5.65 -12.73 -0.39
CA TRP A 102 6.82 -12.73 0.49
C TRP A 102 7.82 -13.78 0.03
N ALA A 103 9.10 -13.50 0.26
CA ALA A 103 10.17 -14.46 -0.03
C ALA A 103 10.14 -15.61 0.97
N ASP A 104 10.23 -16.82 0.45
CA ASP A 104 10.22 -18.06 1.22
C ASP A 104 10.85 -19.17 0.38
N ARG A 105 11.98 -19.72 0.85
CA ARG A 105 12.72 -20.72 0.06
C ARG A 105 12.14 -22.11 0.22
N SER A 106 11.47 -22.39 1.33
CA SER A 106 10.72 -23.62 1.49
C SER A 106 9.30 -23.40 0.96
N ALA A 107 8.66 -24.51 0.62
CA ALA A 107 7.26 -24.52 0.19
C ALA A 107 6.57 -25.56 1.04
N ASP A 108 6.36 -25.22 2.31
CA ASP A 108 5.90 -26.13 3.34
C ASP A 108 4.39 -26.30 3.23
N ARG A 109 3.98 -27.32 2.47
CA ARG A 109 2.58 -27.61 2.15
C ARG A 109 1.92 -28.65 3.06
N SER A 110 2.55 -29.05 4.16
CA SER A 110 2.02 -30.12 5.01
C SER A 110 2.13 -29.78 6.49
N ALA A 111 1.01 -29.97 7.18
CA ALA A 111 0.94 -30.03 8.64
C ALA A 111 0.60 -31.45 9.13
N GLY A 112 0.93 -32.48 8.34
CA GLY A 112 0.48 -33.86 8.57
C GLY A 112 1.25 -34.63 9.66
N THR A 113 2.31 -34.04 10.24
CA THR A 113 3.05 -34.63 11.34
C THR A 113 3.20 -33.62 12.48
N PRO A 114 3.42 -34.06 13.74
CA PRO A 114 3.54 -33.14 14.88
C PRO A 114 4.67 -32.10 14.80
N ARG A 115 5.60 -32.27 13.87
CA ARG A 115 6.75 -31.38 13.66
C ARG A 115 6.75 -30.72 12.28
N ALA A 116 5.72 -30.95 11.47
CA ALA A 116 5.56 -30.30 10.18
C ALA A 116 4.53 -29.19 10.34
N PHE A 117 4.91 -27.99 9.93
CA PHE A 117 4.05 -26.82 9.91
C PHE A 117 4.00 -26.30 8.48
N ALA A 118 2.84 -25.80 8.07
CA ALA A 118 2.66 -25.28 6.74
C ALA A 118 2.84 -23.77 6.72
N ASP A 119 3.27 -23.24 5.59
CA ASP A 119 3.31 -21.80 5.37
C ASP A 119 1.88 -21.24 5.44
N MET A 120 1.72 -20.08 6.05
CA MET A 120 0.42 -19.43 6.19
C MET A 120 0.55 -17.93 6.02
N ALA A 121 -0.53 -17.31 5.57
CA ALA A 121 -0.69 -15.87 5.56
C ALA A 121 -2.09 -15.51 6.03
N ALA A 122 -2.24 -14.36 6.67
CA ALA A 122 -3.51 -13.85 7.11
C ALA A 122 -3.62 -12.34 6.94
N ILE A 123 -4.84 -11.90 6.69
CA ILE A 123 -5.25 -10.50 6.67
C ILE A 123 -6.26 -10.29 7.78
N GLN A 124 -6.04 -9.31 8.63
CA GLN A 124 -6.90 -8.94 9.74
C GLN A 124 -7.55 -7.58 9.48
N PHE A 125 -8.86 -7.54 9.66
CA PHE A 125 -9.69 -6.35 9.55
C PHE A 125 -10.47 -6.11 10.84
N PRO A 126 -10.73 -4.86 11.22
CA PRO A 126 -11.70 -4.57 12.27
C PRO A 126 -13.12 -4.91 11.81
N VAL A 127 -13.93 -5.54 12.67
CA VAL A 127 -15.36 -5.74 12.35
C VAL A 127 -16.06 -4.39 12.23
N ASN A 128 -15.72 -3.44 13.11
CA ASN A 128 -16.13 -2.05 13.00
C ASN A 128 -15.01 -1.20 12.36
N ALA A 129 -15.15 -0.87 11.08
CA ALA A 129 -14.14 -0.10 10.32
C ALA A 129 -13.83 1.28 10.91
N THR A 130 -14.73 1.88 11.68
CA THR A 130 -14.54 3.22 12.26
C THR A 130 -13.64 3.27 13.49
N THR A 131 -13.32 2.12 14.09
CA THR A 131 -12.53 2.07 15.33
C THR A 131 -11.42 1.06 15.20
N GLN A 132 -10.17 1.52 15.26
CA GLN A 132 -9.01 0.63 15.20
C GLN A 132 -8.90 -0.23 16.49
N PRO A 133 -8.92 -1.57 16.39
CA PRO A 133 -8.81 -2.47 17.53
C PRO A 133 -7.37 -2.64 18.00
N ALA A 134 -7.20 -3.32 19.14
CA ALA A 134 -5.90 -3.83 19.54
C ALA A 134 -5.32 -4.72 18.41
N ILE A 135 -4.06 -4.49 18.06
CA ILE A 135 -3.38 -5.19 16.95
C ILE A 135 -3.37 -6.71 17.14
N ALA A 136 -3.27 -7.17 18.39
CA ALA A 136 -3.23 -8.57 18.76
C ALA A 136 -4.63 -9.20 18.80
N MET A 137 -5.23 -9.40 17.62
CA MET A 137 -6.53 -10.09 17.46
C MET A 137 -7.74 -9.38 18.09
N GLY A 138 -7.67 -8.06 18.26
CA GLY A 138 -8.76 -7.25 18.80
C GLY A 138 -9.00 -7.40 20.30
N SER A 139 -10.23 -7.10 20.71
CA SER A 139 -10.70 -7.20 22.10
C SER A 139 -12.18 -7.58 22.14
N ALA A 140 -12.69 -7.97 23.31
CA ALA A 140 -14.11 -8.31 23.46
C ALA A 140 -15.07 -7.17 23.08
N SER A 141 -14.60 -5.91 23.13
CA SER A 141 -15.38 -4.72 22.74
C SER A 141 -15.10 -4.25 21.31
N ASN A 142 -14.01 -4.69 20.68
CA ASN A 142 -13.67 -4.36 19.31
C ASN A 142 -13.09 -5.59 18.59
N LEU A 143 -13.99 -6.34 17.96
CA LEU A 143 -13.70 -7.60 17.30
C LEU A 143 -12.96 -7.39 15.98
N VAL A 144 -12.24 -8.42 15.54
CA VAL A 144 -11.60 -8.48 14.24
C VAL A 144 -12.09 -9.66 13.41
N ASN A 145 -12.16 -9.46 12.11
CA ASN A 145 -12.38 -10.48 11.10
C ASN A 145 -11.04 -10.81 10.45
N VAL A 146 -10.66 -12.09 10.42
CA VAL A 146 -9.36 -12.54 9.90
C VAL A 146 -9.60 -13.50 8.75
N TRP A 147 -9.00 -13.23 7.59
CA TRP A 147 -8.92 -14.16 6.48
C TRP A 147 -7.57 -14.84 6.54
N GLN A 148 -7.55 -16.17 6.54
CA GLN A 148 -6.32 -16.96 6.64
C GLN A 148 -6.24 -17.95 5.50
N TRP A 149 -5.06 -18.06 4.92
CA TRP A 149 -4.68 -19.08 3.96
C TRP A 149 -3.58 -19.97 4.55
N SER A 150 -3.61 -21.25 4.21
CA SER A 150 -2.53 -22.19 4.48
C SER A 150 -2.10 -22.96 3.23
N ALA A 151 -0.79 -23.11 3.07
CA ALA A 151 -0.17 -23.97 2.06
C ALA A 151 -0.57 -25.45 2.21
N ALA A 152 -1.16 -25.86 3.34
CA ALA A 152 -1.77 -27.18 3.54
C ALA A 152 -3.07 -27.40 2.73
N GLY A 153 -3.52 -26.41 1.97
CA GLY A 153 -4.67 -26.53 1.06
C GLY A 153 -6.00 -26.16 1.71
N ASN A 154 -5.98 -25.30 2.72
CA ASN A 154 -7.21 -24.78 3.33
C ASN A 154 -7.17 -23.25 3.48
N SER A 155 -8.34 -22.68 3.72
CA SER A 155 -8.49 -21.28 4.08
C SER A 155 -9.63 -21.14 5.06
N GLN A 156 -9.51 -20.16 5.94
CA GLN A 156 -10.44 -19.94 7.04
C GLN A 156 -10.78 -18.46 7.13
N GLU A 157 -12.05 -18.19 7.41
CA GLU A 157 -12.47 -16.90 7.91
C GLU A 157 -12.70 -17.03 9.41
N LEU A 158 -12.13 -16.12 10.20
CA LEU A 158 -12.16 -16.16 11.66
C LEU A 158 -12.76 -14.87 12.23
N LEU A 159 -13.38 -15.01 13.39
CA LEU A 159 -13.74 -13.92 14.29
C LEU A 159 -12.85 -14.00 15.54
N ALA A 160 -12.30 -12.87 15.99
CA ALA A 160 -11.57 -12.81 17.25
C ALA A 160 -11.90 -11.54 18.04
N GLY A 161 -11.78 -11.64 19.36
CA GLY A 161 -11.96 -10.57 20.34
C GLY A 161 -10.83 -10.59 21.37
N GLY A 162 -9.63 -10.90 20.90
CA GLY A 162 -8.41 -11.05 21.70
C GLY A 162 -7.63 -12.32 21.37
N PRO A 163 -6.40 -12.44 21.88
CA PRO A 163 -5.58 -13.63 21.70
C PRO A 163 -6.27 -14.88 22.26
N GLY A 164 -6.29 -15.95 21.47
CA GLY A 164 -6.85 -17.24 21.89
C GLY A 164 -8.37 -17.36 21.83
N THR A 165 -9.09 -16.36 21.32
CA THR A 165 -10.57 -16.38 21.21
C THR A 165 -11.06 -16.60 19.78
N THR A 166 -10.20 -17.11 18.88
CA THR A 166 -10.53 -17.28 17.46
C THR A 166 -11.65 -18.29 17.27
N THR A 167 -12.68 -17.89 16.54
CA THR A 167 -13.80 -18.76 16.15
C THR A 167 -13.88 -18.79 14.62
N VAL A 168 -14.06 -19.98 14.05
CA VAL A 168 -14.16 -20.17 12.59
C VAL A 168 -15.58 -19.88 12.13
N PHE A 169 -15.72 -19.15 11.02
CA PHE A 169 -17.00 -19.09 10.30
C PHE A 169 -17.18 -20.36 9.47
N GLU A 170 -18.27 -21.09 9.68
CA GLU A 170 -18.56 -22.33 8.94
C GLU A 170 -18.76 -22.10 7.43
N GLN A 171 -19.16 -20.89 7.05
CA GLN A 171 -19.32 -20.44 5.67
C GLN A 171 -18.43 -19.20 5.47
N PRO A 172 -17.18 -19.36 5.00
CA PRO A 172 -16.33 -18.23 4.69
C PRO A 172 -16.89 -17.48 3.47
N GLU A 173 -16.92 -16.15 3.54
CA GLU A 173 -17.35 -15.28 2.42
C GLU A 173 -16.19 -14.91 1.48
N MET A 174 -14.97 -15.30 1.86
CA MET A 174 -13.75 -15.09 1.08
C MET A 174 -13.38 -16.34 0.28
N SER A 175 -12.60 -16.14 -0.78
CA SER A 175 -11.85 -17.20 -1.48
C SER A 175 -10.36 -16.87 -1.52
N THR A 176 -9.51 -17.89 -1.67
CA THR A 176 -8.06 -17.70 -1.85
C THR A 176 -7.54 -18.50 -3.03
N ALA A 177 -6.46 -18.01 -3.63
CA ALA A 177 -5.64 -18.74 -4.57
C ALA A 177 -4.17 -18.44 -4.26
N ALA A 178 -3.30 -19.42 -4.49
CA ALA A 178 -1.88 -19.27 -4.20
C ALA A 178 -1.02 -19.96 -5.26
N THR A 179 0.12 -19.35 -5.56
CA THR A 179 1.16 -19.95 -6.39
C THR A 179 2.54 -19.60 -5.85
N ARG A 180 3.54 -20.36 -6.30
CA ARG A 180 4.95 -19.99 -6.09
C ARG A 180 5.34 -18.99 -7.17
N SER A 181 6.05 -17.94 -6.78
CA SER A 181 6.54 -16.93 -7.72
C SER A 181 7.90 -16.40 -7.28
N THR A 182 8.58 -15.70 -8.18
CA THR A 182 9.79 -14.95 -7.84
C THR A 182 9.40 -13.74 -6.99
N VAL A 183 10.04 -13.57 -5.83
CA VAL A 183 9.86 -12.41 -4.94
C VAL A 183 11.25 -11.88 -4.58
N GLY A 184 11.54 -10.64 -4.97
CA GLY A 184 12.91 -10.13 -4.97
C GLY A 184 13.85 -11.00 -5.82
N ASP A 185 14.99 -11.40 -5.23
CA ASP A 185 15.99 -12.28 -5.87
C ASP A 185 15.76 -13.78 -5.61
N GLY A 186 14.65 -14.14 -4.94
CA GLY A 186 14.37 -15.50 -4.50
C GLY A 186 13.04 -16.05 -5.00
N GLU A 187 12.74 -17.27 -4.59
CA GLU A 187 11.39 -17.79 -4.65
C GLU A 187 10.59 -17.38 -3.40
N GLY A 188 9.29 -17.38 -3.55
CA GLY A 188 8.36 -17.12 -2.48
C GLY A 188 6.94 -17.49 -2.83
N TRP A 189 6.02 -17.03 -2.00
CA TRP A 189 4.59 -17.21 -2.19
C TRP A 189 3.96 -15.97 -2.79
N SER A 190 2.92 -16.19 -3.61
CA SER A 190 1.97 -15.18 -4.05
C SER A 190 0.57 -15.70 -3.74
N VAL A 191 -0.12 -15.04 -2.81
CA VAL A 191 -1.44 -15.45 -2.31
C VAL A 191 -2.41 -14.32 -2.54
N VAL A 192 -3.51 -14.60 -3.24
CA VAL A 192 -4.62 -13.68 -3.42
C VAL A 192 -5.75 -14.08 -2.49
N PHE A 193 -6.28 -13.11 -1.76
CA PHE A 193 -7.55 -13.18 -1.06
C PHE A 193 -8.58 -12.37 -1.86
N ALA A 194 -9.76 -12.93 -2.07
CA ALA A 194 -10.85 -12.25 -2.77
C ALA A 194 -12.15 -12.33 -1.95
N ARG A 195 -12.88 -11.23 -1.84
CA ARG A 195 -14.20 -11.19 -1.19
C ARG A 195 -15.12 -10.15 -1.84
N ASP A 196 -16.40 -10.46 -1.92
CA ASP A 196 -17.42 -9.53 -2.39
C ASP A 196 -17.52 -8.29 -1.48
N LEU A 197 -17.63 -7.10 -2.08
CA LEU A 197 -17.72 -5.82 -1.38
C LEU A 197 -19.06 -5.66 -0.63
N ASN A 198 -20.14 -6.19 -1.23
CA ASN A 198 -21.53 -6.02 -0.77
C ASN A 198 -22.06 -7.24 0.00
N ALA A 199 -21.19 -8.14 0.46
CA ALA A 199 -21.62 -9.28 1.27
C ALA A 199 -22.33 -8.76 2.54
N THR A 200 -23.56 -9.24 2.79
CA THR A 200 -24.29 -8.90 4.04
C THR A 200 -23.69 -9.72 5.17
N VAL A 201 -22.92 -9.08 6.05
CA VAL A 201 -22.05 -9.84 6.94
C VAL A 201 -22.19 -9.47 8.41
N GLN A 202 -22.96 -10.28 9.15
CA GLN A 202 -22.95 -10.19 10.61
C GLN A 202 -21.55 -10.58 11.13
N ASN A 203 -21.00 -9.75 12.02
CA ASN A 203 -19.69 -9.92 12.65
C ASN A 203 -18.50 -10.01 11.67
N ARG A 204 -18.60 -9.47 10.46
CA ARG A 204 -17.44 -9.28 9.58
C ARG A 204 -17.29 -7.81 9.21
N THR A 205 -16.12 -7.46 8.72
CA THR A 205 -15.84 -6.11 8.24
C THR A 205 -16.74 -5.77 7.05
N GLN A 206 -17.40 -4.63 7.08
CA GLN A 206 -18.07 -4.07 5.90
C GLN A 206 -17.01 -3.45 4.98
N LEU A 207 -16.83 -3.99 3.76
CA LEU A 207 -15.82 -3.48 2.81
C LEU A 207 -16.33 -2.29 2.00
N ALA A 208 -17.62 -2.28 1.65
CA ALA A 208 -18.27 -1.14 1.01
C ALA A 208 -18.59 -0.03 2.02
N ALA A 209 -17.61 0.38 2.83
CA ALA A 209 -17.75 1.50 3.74
C ALA A 209 -17.19 2.76 3.06
N ASP A 210 -17.89 3.89 3.16
CA ASP A 210 -17.38 5.22 2.79
C ASP A 210 -16.30 5.69 3.80
N ALA A 211 -15.40 4.81 4.21
CA ALA A 211 -14.38 5.03 5.23
C ALA A 211 -13.16 4.16 4.98
N ASP A 212 -11.98 4.67 5.33
CA ASP A 212 -10.74 3.91 5.28
C ASP A 212 -10.83 2.66 6.15
N ILE A 213 -10.31 1.55 5.63
CA ILE A 213 -10.37 0.25 6.32
C ILE A 213 -8.99 -0.09 6.84
N SER A 214 -8.84 -0.14 8.16
CA SER A 214 -7.61 -0.62 8.78
C SER A 214 -7.35 -2.09 8.44
N VAL A 215 -6.10 -2.42 8.17
CA VAL A 215 -5.66 -3.77 7.82
C VAL A 215 -4.34 -4.09 8.52
N ALA A 216 -4.22 -5.31 9.02
CA ALA A 216 -2.96 -5.85 9.55
C ALA A 216 -2.70 -7.24 8.96
N LEU A 217 -1.44 -7.63 8.92
CA LEU A 217 -0.99 -8.84 8.23
C LEU A 217 -0.32 -9.80 9.22
N GLY A 218 -0.39 -11.09 8.91
CA GLY A 218 0.37 -12.12 9.61
C GLY A 218 0.92 -13.14 8.62
N VAL A 219 2.17 -13.56 8.82
CA VAL A 219 2.82 -14.61 8.01
C VAL A 219 3.47 -15.62 8.95
N TRP A 220 3.40 -16.90 8.58
CA TRP A 220 4.04 -18.01 9.27
C TRP A 220 4.91 -18.78 8.28
N ASP A 221 6.18 -18.94 8.59
CA ASP A 221 7.12 -19.84 7.91
C ASP A 221 7.09 -21.24 8.54
N GLY A 222 6.66 -22.24 7.75
CA GLY A 222 6.53 -23.62 8.19
C GLY A 222 7.88 -24.28 8.51
N GLN A 223 8.93 -23.97 7.75
CA GLN A 223 10.30 -24.45 7.96
C GLN A 223 10.86 -23.94 9.30
N ASN A 224 10.52 -22.71 9.68
CA ASN A 224 10.86 -22.17 11.00
C ASN A 224 9.91 -22.61 12.14
N SER A 225 9.01 -23.56 11.84
CA SER A 225 8.01 -24.07 12.78
C SER A 225 7.04 -23.01 13.34
N GLU A 226 6.86 -21.91 12.62
CA GLU A 226 5.96 -20.84 13.03
C GLU A 226 4.51 -21.34 12.98
N ARG A 227 3.76 -21.05 14.05
CA ARG A 227 2.34 -21.42 14.19
C ARG A 227 1.67 -20.62 15.30
N ALA A 228 0.36 -20.48 15.21
CA ALA A 228 -0.45 -19.79 16.21
C ALA A 228 0.13 -18.40 16.54
N GLY A 229 0.61 -18.18 17.77
CA GLY A 229 1.17 -16.90 18.21
C GLY A 229 2.63 -16.64 17.80
N GLN A 230 3.37 -17.65 17.33
CA GLN A 230 4.72 -17.48 16.78
C GLN A 230 4.55 -17.19 15.29
N LYS A 231 4.66 -15.91 14.91
CA LYS A 231 4.41 -15.41 13.55
C LYS A 231 4.97 -14.02 13.36
N ALA A 232 5.29 -13.66 12.14
CA ALA A 232 5.58 -12.28 11.76
C ALA A 232 4.28 -11.50 11.53
N VAL A 233 4.18 -10.26 12.01
CA VAL A 233 3.01 -9.37 11.89
C VAL A 233 3.38 -7.96 11.49
N SER A 234 2.48 -7.25 10.83
CA SER A 234 2.61 -5.82 10.56
C SER A 234 2.03 -4.97 11.69
N GLU A 235 2.36 -3.68 11.70
CA GLU A 235 1.52 -2.64 12.31
C GLU A 235 0.19 -2.49 11.54
N TRP A 236 -0.71 -1.64 12.02
CA TRP A 236 -1.91 -1.26 11.27
C TRP A 236 -1.55 -0.37 10.06
N TYR A 237 -2.03 -0.79 8.89
CA TYR A 237 -2.09 -0.04 7.63
C TYR A 237 -3.56 0.23 7.30
N TYR A 238 -3.84 0.90 6.19
CA TYR A 238 -5.22 1.11 5.75
C TYR A 238 -5.39 1.07 4.23
N PHE A 239 -6.57 0.64 3.80
CA PHE A 239 -7.07 0.81 2.42
C PHE A 239 -7.87 2.11 2.33
N PRO A 240 -7.56 3.01 1.38
CA PRO A 240 -8.21 4.32 1.27
C PRO A 240 -9.58 4.21 0.57
N PHE A 241 -10.56 3.57 1.21
CA PHE A 241 -11.94 3.52 0.73
C PHE A 241 -12.79 4.72 1.17
N GLY A 242 -12.28 5.53 2.10
CA GLY A 242 -12.95 6.74 2.55
C GLY A 242 -13.00 7.82 1.46
N PRO A 243 -13.85 8.84 1.64
CA PRO A 243 -13.73 10.05 0.83
C PRO A 243 -12.30 10.57 0.96
N GLU A 244 -11.67 10.94 -0.16
CA GLU A 244 -10.40 11.69 -0.13
C GLU A 244 -10.63 12.89 0.79
N ASP A 245 -10.01 12.90 1.97
CA ASP A 245 -10.13 13.95 2.97
C ASP A 245 -9.48 15.23 2.44
N GLY A 246 -10.10 15.86 1.45
CA GLY A 246 -9.97 17.26 1.02
C GLY A 246 -8.57 17.83 0.76
N GLY A 247 -7.52 17.03 0.83
CA GLY A 247 -6.20 17.40 0.38
C GLY A 247 -6.29 17.53 -1.12
N ALA A 248 -6.15 18.75 -1.66
CA ALA A 248 -6.07 18.92 -3.10
C ALA A 248 -5.05 17.89 -3.62
N PRO A 249 -5.43 17.03 -4.59
CA PRO A 249 -4.57 15.93 -4.99
C PRO A 249 -3.20 16.52 -5.27
N PHE A 250 -2.12 15.88 -4.83
CA PHE A 250 -0.80 16.49 -4.83
C PHE A 250 -0.44 17.08 -6.22
N GLN A 251 -0.97 16.49 -7.29
CA GLN A 251 -0.96 17.02 -8.65
C GLN A 251 -1.56 18.43 -8.79
N THR A 252 -2.70 18.73 -8.18
CA THR A 252 -3.32 20.07 -8.14
C THR A 252 -2.42 21.10 -7.46
N ILE A 253 -1.76 20.73 -6.36
CA ILE A 253 -0.80 21.61 -5.70
C ILE A 253 0.40 21.87 -6.63
N LEU A 254 0.92 20.82 -7.27
CA LEU A 254 1.99 20.93 -8.26
C LEU A 254 1.60 21.80 -9.45
N TRP A 255 0.41 21.61 -10.04
CA TRP A 255 -0.07 22.41 -11.16
C TRP A 255 -0.31 23.87 -10.76
N ALA A 256 -0.77 24.13 -9.53
CA ALA A 256 -0.89 25.48 -9.00
C ALA A 256 0.47 26.15 -8.83
N VAL A 257 1.47 25.43 -8.30
CA VAL A 257 2.85 25.92 -8.17
C VAL A 257 3.48 26.16 -9.56
N ALA A 258 3.30 25.23 -10.50
CA ALA A 258 3.78 25.35 -11.87
C ALA A 258 3.12 26.53 -12.61
N ALA A 259 1.80 26.70 -12.48
CA ALA A 259 1.08 27.84 -13.04
C ALA A 259 1.55 29.17 -12.44
N GLY A 260 1.79 29.20 -11.12
CA GLY A 260 2.38 30.35 -10.44
C GLY A 260 3.78 30.70 -10.97
N ALA A 261 4.63 29.69 -11.17
CA ALA A 261 5.97 29.87 -11.72
C ALA A 261 5.93 30.39 -13.18
N ILE A 262 5.06 29.81 -14.02
CA ILE A 262 4.88 30.26 -15.41
C ILE A 262 4.39 31.71 -15.46
N ALA A 263 3.40 32.07 -14.64
CA ALA A 263 2.88 33.43 -14.56
C ALA A 263 3.97 34.44 -14.15
N LEU A 264 4.82 34.07 -13.18
CA LEU A 264 5.96 34.88 -12.76
C LEU A 264 6.95 35.10 -13.91
N VAL A 265 7.28 34.05 -14.67
CA VAL A 265 8.18 34.13 -15.84
C VAL A 265 7.61 35.10 -16.88
N ILE A 266 6.32 34.98 -17.19
CA ILE A 266 5.65 35.87 -18.16
C ILE A 266 5.70 37.32 -17.68
N ALA A 267 5.41 37.57 -16.40
CA ALA A 267 5.42 38.91 -15.82
C ALA A 267 6.83 39.54 -15.87
N VAL A 268 7.87 38.82 -15.47
CA VAL A 268 9.26 39.29 -15.51
C VAL A 268 9.71 39.57 -16.96
N THR A 269 9.32 38.72 -17.90
CA THR A 269 9.63 38.90 -19.32
C THR A 269 8.94 40.15 -19.88
N ALA A 270 7.65 40.34 -19.57
CA ALA A 270 6.89 41.51 -20.02
C ALA A 270 7.43 42.83 -19.44
N LEU A 271 7.83 42.83 -18.16
CA LEU A 271 8.47 43.99 -17.51
C LEU A 271 9.83 44.31 -18.14
N SER A 272 10.63 43.28 -18.45
CA SER A 272 11.94 43.45 -19.09
C SER A 272 11.80 44.03 -20.50
N VAL A 273 10.82 43.56 -21.28
CA VAL A 273 10.52 44.11 -22.62
C VAL A 273 10.02 45.56 -22.55
N ARG A 274 9.21 45.89 -21.54
CA ARG A 274 8.75 47.27 -21.32
C ARG A 274 9.91 48.22 -20.96
N GLN A 275 10.80 47.82 -20.06
CA GLN A 275 11.98 48.62 -19.71
C GLN A 275 12.88 48.84 -20.92
N ALA A 276 13.15 47.80 -21.71
CA ALA A 276 13.96 47.92 -22.92
C ALA A 276 13.36 48.86 -23.98
N ARG A 277 12.02 48.98 -24.07
CA ARG A 277 11.36 49.96 -24.95
C ARG A 277 11.48 51.40 -24.45
N GLN A 278 11.38 51.63 -23.13
CA GLN A 278 11.48 52.97 -22.55
C GLN A 278 12.91 53.54 -22.64
N GLU A 279 13.92 52.67 -22.58
CA GLU A 279 15.33 53.04 -22.79
C GLU A 279 15.65 53.33 -24.28
N GLY A 280 14.88 52.78 -25.22
CA GLY A 280 15.04 53.02 -26.66
C GLY A 280 14.38 54.31 -27.17
N GLU A 281 13.40 54.87 -26.45
CA GLU A 281 12.71 56.12 -26.83
C GLU A 281 13.35 57.38 -26.20
N SER A 282 14.36 57.21 -25.34
CA SER A 282 15.09 58.29 -24.64
C SER A 282 16.51 58.52 -25.15
N GLY A 283 16.90 57.86 -26.26
CA GLY A 283 18.19 57.99 -26.93
C GLY A 283 18.14 58.84 -28.20
#